data_AF-A0A645AVF9-F1
#
_entry.id   AF-A0A645AVF9-F1
#
_cell.length_a   1.000
_cell.length_b   1.000
_cell.length_c   1.000
_cell.angle_alpha   90.00
_cell.angle_beta   90.00
_cell.angle_gamma   90.00
#
_symmetry.space_group_name_H-M   'P 1'
#
loop_
_entity.id
_entity.type
_entity.pdbx_description
1 polymer ?
#
loop_
_entity_poly.entity_id
_entity_poly.type
_entity_poly.pdbx_seq_one_letter_code
_entity_poly.pdbx_strand_id
1 'polypeptide(L)'
;MNRKAIMAIIGISTLLISGCSSTKTTEINVLATTDLHSFIPYELGEYAKNELKKEENVALVDAGDFMGRDDSGAVDKYISLKNNDDKNNKKVYREMPLAKDMKEIGYDAVVLGNHEFESRDKFDLDGIVSDFNKQGVDVLSANTYNKDGSNYVKPYIIKKVKTPEGEVNLGILGLTIKEVGEKWDFDENGNKIEAKSLELKDQTGFEDLYMNDLVEDAKKYVKEMKKDGADVIVAVAHTGEKTKKPKHPGNRIQDLATQVEGIDAIVAGHNHVQIKQHDYTNKAGEKVIVTEPGKHGDCVSKINFKLEKEKDNWKVVEKSSDIKQIEQPPLTKNGEKFFEGIFTIDENAKEISLSKIMQFKWDKAYYFKTPISKEEVYEKVGYKWKSLADNIDENMLQLVFMEGEKVVCNISVDKNLFKFDLKFDESEYEGNTVTIYPNKNDKFKVQMKRDKEDHSIYLTHTK
;
A
#
# COMPACT_ATOMS: atom_id res chain seq x y z
N MET A 1 -12.29 -73.59 47.66
CA MET A 1 -12.69 -72.24 48.12
C MET A 1 -11.77 -71.81 49.24
N ASN A 2 -11.32 -70.54 49.19
CA ASN A 2 -10.60 -69.79 50.24
C ASN A 2 -9.15 -70.19 50.55
N ARG A 3 -8.20 -69.28 50.80
CA ARG A 3 -8.05 -67.82 50.58
C ARG A 3 -6.57 -67.50 50.89
N LYS A 4 -6.10 -66.46 50.23
CA LYS A 4 -4.77 -65.82 50.22
C LYS A 4 -4.19 -65.46 51.61
N ALA A 5 -2.86 -65.46 51.74
CA ALA A 5 -2.03 -64.33 52.24
C ALA A 5 -0.53 -64.62 52.02
N ILE A 6 0.11 -63.95 51.05
CA ILE A 6 1.07 -62.82 51.20
C ILE A 6 2.52 -63.29 51.47
N MET A 7 3.38 -63.14 50.46
CA MET A 7 4.81 -62.88 50.62
C MET A 7 5.19 -61.79 49.64
N ALA A 8 5.80 -60.73 50.18
CA ALA A 8 6.16 -59.49 49.52
C ALA A 8 7.33 -59.69 48.54
N ILE A 9 7.23 -59.08 47.36
CA ILE A 9 8.37 -58.88 46.45
C ILE A 9 8.59 -57.37 46.34
N ILE A 10 9.79 -56.96 46.74
CA ILE A 10 10.35 -55.62 46.60
C ILE A 10 10.59 -55.38 45.11
N GLY A 11 9.78 -54.50 44.51
CA GLY A 11 10.01 -53.99 43.16
C GLY A 11 10.89 -52.75 43.22
N ILE A 12 12.08 -52.83 42.64
CA ILE A 12 12.93 -51.67 42.34
C ILE A 12 12.21 -50.85 41.28
N SER A 13 11.62 -49.72 41.68
CA SER A 13 11.11 -48.71 40.75
C SER A 13 12.28 -47.84 40.27
N THR A 14 12.76 -48.10 39.06
CA THR A 14 13.55 -47.13 38.31
C THR A 14 12.63 -45.94 37.97
N LEU A 15 12.79 -44.83 38.69
CA LEU A 15 12.24 -43.54 38.29
C LEU A 15 12.91 -43.12 36.98
N LEU A 16 12.21 -43.33 35.87
CA LEU A 16 12.42 -42.56 34.65
C LEU A 16 11.94 -41.14 34.92
N ILE A 17 12.86 -40.27 35.34
CA ILE A 17 12.65 -38.83 35.29
C ILE A 17 12.73 -38.43 33.81
N SER A 18 11.63 -38.60 33.09
CA SER A 18 11.41 -37.87 31.84
C SER A 18 11.30 -36.40 32.24
N GLY A 19 12.41 -35.68 32.18
CA GLY A 19 12.41 -34.23 32.32
C GLY A 19 11.55 -33.66 31.21
N CYS A 20 10.35 -33.20 31.54
CA CYS A 20 9.60 -32.28 30.69
C CYS A 20 10.42 -30.99 30.62
N SER A 21 11.35 -30.91 29.66
CA SER A 21 11.89 -29.63 29.22
C SER A 21 10.72 -28.89 28.58
N SER A 22 10.13 -27.92 29.28
CA SER A 22 9.15 -27.03 28.66
C SER A 22 9.87 -26.30 27.51
N THR A 23 9.51 -26.59 26.26
CA THR A 23 10.02 -25.83 25.12
C THR A 23 9.51 -24.39 25.25
N LYS A 24 10.44 -23.44 25.37
CA LYS A 24 10.12 -22.01 25.39
C LYS A 24 9.65 -21.62 23.98
N THR A 25 8.45 -21.06 23.89
CA THR A 25 7.86 -20.61 22.64
C THR A 25 7.72 -19.11 22.63
N THR A 26 7.83 -18.52 21.45
CA THR A 26 7.51 -17.11 21.20
C THR A 26 6.77 -16.95 19.88
N GLU A 27 6.18 -15.78 19.67
CA GLU A 27 5.57 -15.41 18.40
C GLU A 27 6.24 -14.16 17.83
N ILE A 28 6.28 -14.09 16.50
CA ILE A 28 6.53 -12.85 15.76
C ILE A 28 5.47 -12.69 14.69
N ASN A 29 5.18 -11.44 14.32
CA ASN A 29 4.17 -11.12 13.33
C ASN A 29 4.74 -10.28 12.19
N VAL A 30 4.21 -10.47 10.99
CA VAL A 30 4.48 -9.61 9.84
C VAL A 30 3.15 -9.10 9.31
N LEU A 31 2.99 -7.78 9.35
CA LEU A 31 1.94 -7.08 8.62
C LEU A 31 2.45 -6.75 7.23
N ALA A 32 1.60 -6.89 6.23
CA ALA A 32 1.96 -6.55 4.88
C ALA A 32 0.84 -5.88 4.08
N THR A 33 1.23 -4.94 3.23
CA THR A 33 0.40 -4.33 2.18
C THR A 33 0.98 -4.62 0.80
N THR A 34 0.21 -4.33 -0.24
CA THR A 34 0.65 -4.40 -1.64
C THR A 34 -0.23 -3.48 -2.46
N ASP A 35 0.28 -3.05 -3.62
CA ASP A 35 -0.51 -2.40 -4.67
C ASP A 35 -1.31 -1.20 -4.12
N LEU A 36 -0.66 -0.37 -3.30
CA LEU A 36 -1.28 0.81 -2.70
C LEU A 36 -1.61 1.88 -3.74
N HIS A 37 -0.88 1.89 -4.88
CA HIS A 37 -1.11 2.78 -6.01
C HIS A 37 -1.25 4.25 -5.62
N SER A 38 -0.24 4.79 -4.93
CA SER A 38 -0.12 6.17 -4.46
C SER A 38 -1.03 6.56 -3.28
N PHE A 39 -1.82 5.62 -2.73
CA PHE A 39 -2.78 5.92 -1.68
C PHE A 39 -2.67 4.97 -0.47
N ILE A 40 -2.55 5.55 0.72
CA ILE A 40 -2.70 4.82 1.99
C ILE A 40 -4.00 5.26 2.66
N PRO A 41 -5.00 4.38 2.78
CA PRO A 41 -6.21 4.67 3.53
C PRO A 41 -5.86 5.02 4.98
N TYR A 42 -6.54 6.02 5.54
CA TYR A 42 -6.29 6.43 6.93
C TYR A 42 -6.58 5.28 7.91
N GLU A 43 -7.67 4.56 7.68
CA GLU A 43 -8.09 3.40 8.46
C GLU A 43 -7.03 2.28 8.43
N LEU A 44 -6.34 2.10 7.29
CA LEU A 44 -5.22 1.17 7.17
C LEU A 44 -4.04 1.63 8.02
N GLY A 45 -3.63 2.90 7.86
CA GLY A 45 -2.51 3.47 8.60
C GLY A 45 -2.73 3.42 10.12
N GLU A 46 -3.93 3.75 10.58
CA GLU A 46 -4.29 3.65 12.00
C GLU A 46 -4.35 2.21 12.50
N TYR A 47 -4.88 1.28 11.70
CA TYR A 47 -4.86 -0.14 12.05
C TYR A 47 -3.42 -0.63 12.23
N ALA A 48 -2.53 -0.37 11.27
CA ALA A 48 -1.13 -0.76 11.33
C ALA A 48 -0.41 -0.14 12.53
N LYS A 49 -0.56 1.18 12.75
CA LYS A 49 0.00 1.89 13.93
C LYS A 49 -0.48 1.27 15.24
N ASN A 50 -1.75 0.86 15.32
CA ASN A 50 -2.31 0.26 16.53
C ASN A 50 -1.75 -1.15 16.77
N GLU A 51 -1.57 -1.96 15.73
CA GLU A 51 -0.94 -3.28 15.89
C GLU A 51 0.54 -3.16 16.29
N LEU A 52 1.29 -2.24 15.67
CA LEU A 52 2.70 -1.96 16.03
C LEU A 52 2.87 -1.44 17.47
N LYS A 53 1.85 -0.77 18.03
CA LYS A 53 1.86 -0.32 19.44
C LYS A 53 1.53 -1.43 20.44
N LYS A 54 0.77 -2.45 20.02
CA LYS A 54 0.33 -3.54 20.91
C LYS A 54 1.46 -4.51 21.19
N GLU A 55 2.32 -4.76 20.21
CA GLU A 55 3.36 -5.79 20.32
C GLU A 55 4.67 -5.31 19.68
N GLU A 56 5.80 -5.50 20.37
CA GLU A 56 7.13 -5.13 19.86
C GLU A 56 7.67 -6.15 18.83
N ASN A 57 6.97 -7.26 18.64
CA ASN A 57 7.37 -8.40 17.80
C ASN A 57 6.77 -8.34 16.36
N VAL A 58 6.41 -7.14 15.89
CA VAL A 58 5.73 -6.93 14.60
C VAL A 58 6.67 -6.23 13.60
N ALA A 59 6.73 -6.74 12.38
CA ALA A 59 7.28 -6.04 11.22
C ALA A 59 6.17 -5.57 10.29
N LEU A 60 6.38 -4.47 9.57
CA LEU A 60 5.45 -3.96 8.57
C LEU A 60 6.18 -3.75 7.24
N VAL A 61 5.70 -4.40 6.19
CA VAL A 61 6.32 -4.38 4.85
C VAL A 61 5.31 -4.08 3.75
N ASP A 62 5.78 -3.59 2.61
CA ASP A 62 4.96 -3.42 1.41
C ASP A 62 5.53 -4.21 0.23
N ALA A 63 4.65 -4.91 -0.50
CA ALA A 63 5.02 -5.77 -1.63
C ALA A 63 5.04 -5.07 -2.99
N GLY A 64 5.14 -3.74 -3.03
CA GLY A 64 5.39 -2.98 -4.25
C GLY A 64 4.13 -2.49 -4.95
N ASP A 65 4.32 -1.72 -6.02
CA ASP A 65 3.29 -0.87 -6.62
C ASP A 65 2.67 0.06 -5.58
N PHE A 66 3.52 0.59 -4.69
CA PHE A 66 3.12 1.65 -3.77
C PHE A 66 2.96 2.98 -4.49
N MET A 67 3.57 3.15 -5.67
CA MET A 67 3.27 4.20 -6.63
C MET A 67 2.36 3.65 -7.72
N GLY A 68 1.36 4.43 -8.08
CA GLY A 68 0.45 4.14 -9.19
C GLY A 68 0.05 5.39 -9.95
N ARG A 69 -0.71 5.17 -11.04
CA ARG A 69 -1.39 6.25 -11.78
C ARG A 69 -2.74 6.63 -11.19
N ASP A 70 -3.19 5.92 -10.17
CA ASP A 70 -4.49 6.18 -9.56
C ASP A 70 -4.40 7.44 -8.69
N ASP A 71 -5.19 8.45 -9.08
CA ASP A 71 -5.22 9.79 -8.50
C ASP A 71 -5.90 9.76 -7.11
N SER A 72 -5.14 10.03 -6.04
CA SER A 72 -5.72 10.61 -4.84
C SER A 72 -4.69 11.27 -3.90
N GLY A 73 -4.83 12.57 -3.68
CA GLY A 73 -4.30 13.28 -2.52
C GLY A 73 -2.97 14.02 -2.76
N ALA A 74 -2.06 13.98 -1.78
CA ALA A 74 -0.79 14.73 -1.83
C ALA A 74 0.12 14.28 -2.99
N VAL A 75 -0.03 13.03 -3.44
CA VAL A 75 0.69 12.49 -4.58
C VAL A 75 0.19 13.09 -5.91
N ASP A 76 -1.06 13.57 -6.01
CA ASP A 76 -1.59 14.20 -7.22
C ASP A 76 -0.82 15.49 -7.57
N LYS A 77 -0.52 16.31 -6.56
CA LYS A 77 0.31 17.51 -6.75
C LYS A 77 1.71 17.15 -7.20
N TYR A 78 2.30 16.11 -6.60
CA TYR A 78 3.60 15.59 -7.01
C TYR A 78 3.59 15.11 -8.47
N ILE A 79 2.61 14.27 -8.86
CA ILE A 79 2.45 13.74 -10.23
C ILE A 79 2.20 14.87 -11.23
N SER A 80 1.31 15.82 -10.91
CA SER A 80 1.00 16.95 -11.79
C SER A 80 2.21 17.84 -12.05
N LEU A 81 2.94 18.20 -11.00
CA LEU A 81 4.15 19.00 -11.11
C LEU A 81 5.23 18.27 -11.92
N LYS A 82 5.39 16.96 -11.69
CA LYS A 82 6.32 16.11 -12.46
C LYS A 82 5.93 16.03 -13.93
N ASN A 83 4.65 15.77 -14.24
CA ASN A 83 4.14 15.75 -15.61
C ASN A 83 4.38 17.09 -16.32
N ASN A 84 4.29 18.20 -15.59
CA ASN A 84 4.62 19.51 -16.14
C ASN A 84 6.13 19.68 -16.41
N ASP A 85 7.01 19.17 -15.54
CA ASP A 85 8.45 19.19 -15.79
C ASP A 85 8.82 18.36 -17.03
N ASP A 86 8.27 17.14 -17.12
CA ASP A 86 8.51 16.24 -18.25
C ASP A 86 7.99 16.84 -19.57
N LYS A 87 6.79 17.45 -19.59
CA LYS A 87 6.27 18.20 -20.76
C LYS A 87 7.18 19.35 -21.21
N ASN A 88 7.91 19.95 -20.28
CA ASN A 88 8.84 21.06 -20.55
C ASN A 88 10.29 20.58 -20.73
N ASN A 89 10.53 19.27 -20.85
CA ASN A 89 11.86 18.65 -20.93
C ASN A 89 12.79 19.08 -19.77
N LYS A 90 12.24 19.25 -18.58
CA LYS A 90 13.00 19.58 -17.36
C LYS A 90 13.12 18.36 -16.47
N LYS A 91 14.33 18.12 -15.94
CA LYS A 91 14.56 17.16 -14.87
C LYS A 91 14.70 17.90 -13.55
N VAL A 92 13.62 17.93 -12.79
CA VAL A 92 13.54 18.57 -11.48
C VAL A 92 13.24 17.49 -10.46
N TYR A 93 14.14 17.36 -9.47
CA TYR A 93 13.89 16.46 -8.35
C TYR A 93 12.77 17.02 -7.47
N ARG A 94 11.83 16.17 -7.09
CA ARG A 94 10.72 16.45 -6.19
C ARG A 94 10.68 15.35 -5.14
N GLU A 95 10.50 15.73 -3.88
CA GLU A 95 10.42 14.76 -2.79
C GLU A 95 9.08 14.00 -2.86
N MET A 96 9.13 12.68 -2.76
CA MET A 96 7.98 11.80 -2.77
C MET A 96 7.22 11.86 -1.42
N PRO A 97 5.96 12.32 -1.38
CA PRO A 97 5.23 12.43 -0.11
C PRO A 97 5.04 11.08 0.62
N LEU A 98 4.89 9.99 -0.13
CA LEU A 98 4.57 8.68 0.40
C LEU A 98 5.66 8.10 1.31
N ALA A 99 6.93 8.42 1.08
CA ALA A 99 8.05 7.90 1.86
C ALA A 99 7.96 8.32 3.34
N LYS A 100 7.60 9.58 3.58
CA LYS A 100 7.39 10.12 4.94
C LYS A 100 6.19 9.46 5.61
N ASP A 101 5.07 9.34 4.89
CA ASP A 101 3.84 8.75 5.42
C ASP A 101 4.03 7.27 5.81
N MET A 102 4.70 6.48 4.96
CA MET A 102 5.03 5.08 5.28
C MET A 102 5.97 4.97 6.48
N LYS A 103 6.94 5.88 6.61
CA LYS A 103 7.79 5.93 7.80
C LYS A 103 7.00 6.22 9.07
N GLU A 104 6.10 7.20 9.04
CA GLU A 104 5.27 7.57 10.19
C GLU A 104 4.29 6.46 10.60
N ILE A 105 3.83 5.65 9.66
CA ILE A 105 3.02 4.45 9.95
C ILE A 105 3.86 3.35 10.60
N GLY A 106 5.13 3.23 10.21
CA GLY A 106 6.09 2.29 10.79
C GLY A 106 6.53 1.17 9.85
N TYR A 107 6.50 1.40 8.53
CA TYR A 107 7.04 0.46 7.56
C TYR A 107 8.55 0.27 7.76
N ASP A 108 8.98 -0.99 7.74
CA ASP A 108 10.39 -1.40 7.80
C ASP A 108 11.01 -1.39 6.40
N ALA A 109 10.27 -1.90 5.42
CA ALA A 109 10.73 -2.03 4.05
C ALA A 109 9.58 -1.97 3.04
N VAL A 110 9.92 -1.53 1.82
CA VAL A 110 9.06 -1.59 0.64
C VAL A 110 9.79 -2.32 -0.48
N VAL A 111 9.06 -3.07 -1.30
CA VAL A 111 9.62 -3.77 -2.47
C VAL A 111 9.33 -2.98 -3.72
N LEU A 112 10.25 -2.94 -4.68
CA LEU A 112 9.96 -2.38 -6.00
C LEU A 112 8.95 -3.26 -6.74
N GLY A 113 7.82 -2.70 -7.15
CA GLY A 113 6.88 -3.29 -8.11
C GLY A 113 7.13 -2.80 -9.53
N ASN A 114 6.25 -3.16 -10.46
CA ASN A 114 6.39 -2.74 -11.86
C ASN A 114 6.03 -1.25 -12.05
N HIS A 115 5.06 -0.72 -11.32
CA HIS A 115 4.65 0.68 -11.44
C HIS A 115 5.71 1.67 -10.95
N GLU A 116 6.66 1.25 -10.10
CA GLU A 116 7.83 2.08 -9.78
C GLU A 116 8.70 2.38 -11.03
N PHE A 117 8.70 1.48 -12.02
CA PHE A 117 9.40 1.66 -13.29
C PHE A 117 8.50 2.27 -14.39
N GLU A 118 7.19 2.03 -14.34
CA GLU A 118 6.29 2.47 -15.40
C GLU A 118 6.31 4.01 -15.57
N SER A 119 6.54 4.47 -16.82
CA SER A 119 6.51 5.89 -17.24
C SER A 119 7.51 6.81 -16.55
N ARG A 120 8.58 6.24 -16.00
CA ARG A 120 9.68 6.97 -15.36
C ARG A 120 10.99 6.67 -16.07
N ASP A 121 12.02 7.40 -15.68
CA ASP A 121 13.40 7.01 -15.97
C ASP A 121 14.17 6.79 -14.67
N LYS A 122 15.45 6.40 -14.81
CA LYS A 122 16.32 6.16 -13.68
C LYS A 122 16.48 7.38 -12.76
N PHE A 123 16.41 8.61 -13.27
CA PHE A 123 16.53 9.81 -12.43
C PHE A 123 15.38 9.88 -11.42
N ASP A 124 14.15 9.61 -11.87
CA ASP A 124 12.98 9.62 -10.99
C ASP A 124 13.01 8.45 -10.00
N LEU A 125 13.39 7.26 -10.46
CA LEU A 125 13.49 6.07 -9.61
C LEU A 125 14.56 6.26 -8.51
N ASP A 126 15.72 6.81 -8.87
CA ASP A 126 16.78 7.15 -7.91
C ASP A 126 16.29 8.17 -6.87
N GLY A 127 15.46 9.13 -7.29
CA GLY A 127 14.81 10.10 -6.39
C GLY A 127 13.91 9.41 -5.36
N ILE A 128 13.01 8.53 -5.81
CA ILE A 128 12.10 7.76 -4.93
C ILE A 128 12.91 6.91 -3.96
N VAL A 129 13.88 6.13 -4.46
CA VAL A 129 14.76 5.30 -3.64
C VAL A 129 15.51 6.14 -2.61
N SER A 130 16.01 7.31 -3.00
CA SER A 130 16.68 8.24 -2.08
C SER A 130 15.75 8.70 -0.96
N ASP A 131 14.49 8.98 -1.27
CA ASP A 131 13.53 9.51 -0.30
C ASP A 131 13.16 8.48 0.77
N PHE A 132 12.86 7.24 0.36
CA PHE A 132 12.62 6.14 1.30
C PHE A 132 13.84 5.90 2.21
N ASN A 133 15.04 5.85 1.63
CA ASN A 133 16.28 5.66 2.39
C ASN A 133 16.53 6.80 3.39
N LYS A 134 16.26 8.07 3.03
CA LYS A 134 16.36 9.21 3.96
C LYS A 134 15.41 9.09 5.14
N GLN A 135 14.21 8.55 4.91
CA GLN A 135 13.24 8.30 5.98
C GLN A 135 13.60 7.04 6.80
N GLY A 136 14.59 6.26 6.38
CA GLY A 136 14.98 5.01 7.04
C GLY A 136 13.91 3.92 6.88
N VAL A 137 13.33 3.84 5.69
CA VAL A 137 12.53 2.70 5.20
C VAL A 137 13.33 2.08 4.06
N ASP A 138 13.66 0.80 4.17
CA ASP A 138 14.53 0.16 3.18
C ASP A 138 13.75 -0.18 1.90
N VAL A 139 14.33 0.14 0.73
CA VAL A 139 13.79 -0.29 -0.57
C VAL A 139 14.48 -1.57 -1.00
N LEU A 140 13.70 -2.60 -1.33
CA LEU A 140 14.19 -3.94 -1.61
C LEU A 140 13.87 -4.42 -3.03
N SER A 141 14.85 -5.04 -3.68
CA SER A 141 14.68 -5.80 -4.92
C SER A 141 15.96 -6.59 -5.20
N ALA A 142 15.92 -7.89 -4.91
CA ALA A 142 17.08 -8.77 -5.00
C ALA A 142 17.50 -9.09 -6.43
N ASN A 143 16.55 -9.00 -7.36
CA ASN A 143 16.76 -9.35 -8.76
C ASN A 143 16.96 -8.15 -9.69
N THR A 144 17.08 -6.92 -9.15
CA THR A 144 17.38 -5.70 -9.94
C THR A 144 18.83 -5.27 -9.75
N TYR A 145 19.54 -5.05 -10.86
CA TYR A 145 20.97 -4.78 -10.88
C TYR A 145 21.31 -3.54 -11.69
N ASN A 146 22.37 -2.86 -11.27
CA ASN A 146 23.10 -1.94 -12.12
C ASN A 146 23.87 -2.72 -13.20
N LYS A 147 24.19 -2.08 -14.33
CA LYS A 147 25.02 -2.65 -15.41
C LYS A 147 26.36 -3.25 -14.96
N ASP A 148 26.94 -2.76 -13.87
CA ASP A 148 28.20 -3.27 -13.32
C ASP A 148 28.06 -4.57 -12.52
N GLY A 149 26.82 -5.07 -12.36
CA GLY A 149 26.50 -6.30 -11.64
C GLY A 149 26.26 -6.12 -10.15
N SER A 150 26.36 -4.90 -9.61
CA SER A 150 25.91 -4.60 -8.25
C SER A 150 24.39 -4.56 -8.16
N ASN A 151 23.83 -4.90 -7.00
CA ASN A 151 22.41 -4.71 -6.76
C ASN A 151 22.04 -3.23 -6.85
N TYR A 152 20.91 -2.92 -7.51
CA TYR A 152 20.42 -1.54 -7.63
C TYR A 152 19.97 -0.97 -6.28
N VAL A 153 19.23 -1.78 -5.52
CA VAL A 153 18.79 -1.52 -4.14
C VAL A 153 19.14 -2.72 -3.26
N LYS A 154 18.88 -2.68 -1.95
CA LYS A 154 19.20 -3.81 -1.08
C LYS A 154 18.43 -5.06 -1.53
N PRO A 155 19.05 -6.26 -1.56
CA PRO A 155 18.32 -7.48 -1.88
C PRO A 155 17.39 -7.92 -0.75
N TYR A 156 17.85 -7.78 0.49
CA TYR A 156 17.13 -8.17 1.70
C TYR A 156 17.59 -7.35 2.91
N ILE A 157 16.86 -7.47 4.01
CA ILE A 157 17.28 -7.01 5.35
C ILE A 157 17.08 -8.13 6.38
N ILE A 158 17.85 -8.08 7.47
CA ILE A 158 17.61 -8.89 8.67
C ILE A 158 17.13 -7.96 9.78
N LYS A 159 15.83 -8.01 10.10
CA LYS A 159 15.23 -7.27 11.21
C LYS A 159 15.34 -8.10 12.48
N LYS A 160 15.94 -7.51 13.50
CA LYS A 160 16.00 -8.05 14.87
C LYS A 160 14.67 -7.81 15.58
N VAL A 161 13.89 -8.86 15.75
CA VAL A 161 12.58 -8.81 16.40
C VAL A 161 12.73 -9.23 17.86
N LYS A 162 12.42 -8.33 18.78
CA LYS A 162 12.50 -8.63 20.23
C LYS A 162 11.30 -9.45 20.66
N THR A 163 11.57 -10.47 21.46
CA THR A 163 10.52 -11.30 22.06
C THR A 163 10.82 -11.61 23.53
N PRO A 164 9.84 -12.10 24.32
CA PRO A 164 10.07 -12.47 25.72
C PRO A 164 11.16 -13.54 25.91
N GLU A 165 11.41 -14.37 24.89
CA GLU A 165 12.32 -15.52 24.96
C GLU A 165 13.67 -15.26 24.25
N GLY A 166 13.84 -14.09 23.63
CA GLY A 166 15.06 -13.65 22.97
C GLY A 166 14.82 -12.86 21.69
N GLU A 167 15.90 -12.51 21.00
CA GLU A 167 15.83 -11.86 19.69
C GLU A 167 15.70 -12.91 18.59
N VAL A 168 14.77 -12.69 17.65
CA VAL A 168 14.58 -13.50 16.44
C VAL A 168 15.01 -12.67 15.24
N ASN A 169 15.84 -13.23 14.37
CA ASN A 169 16.30 -12.59 13.14
C ASN A 169 15.31 -12.86 12.00
N LEU A 170 14.40 -11.92 11.77
CA LEU A 170 13.45 -11.96 10.66
C LEU A 170 14.14 -11.45 9.38
N GLY A 171 14.41 -12.34 8.45
CA GLY A 171 14.86 -12.01 7.12
C GLY A 171 13.71 -11.60 6.20
N ILE A 172 13.83 -10.45 5.56
CA ILE A 172 12.86 -9.91 4.60
C ILE A 172 13.57 -9.80 3.24
N LEU A 173 13.16 -10.62 2.28
CA LEU A 173 13.72 -10.68 0.92
C LEU A 173 12.80 -9.95 -0.06
N GLY A 174 13.29 -8.95 -0.79
CA GLY A 174 12.49 -8.25 -1.81
C GLY A 174 12.67 -8.85 -3.20
N LEU A 175 11.60 -9.04 -3.96
CA LEU A 175 11.64 -9.58 -5.33
C LEU A 175 10.67 -8.84 -6.24
N THR A 176 11.06 -8.59 -7.49
CA THR A 176 10.29 -7.81 -8.46
C THR A 176 10.00 -8.64 -9.70
N ILE A 177 8.78 -8.56 -10.24
CA ILE A 177 8.44 -9.15 -11.54
C ILE A 177 9.28 -8.52 -12.67
N LYS A 178 9.65 -9.32 -13.66
CA LYS A 178 10.54 -8.87 -14.75
C LYS A 178 9.84 -7.94 -15.74
N GLU A 179 8.54 -8.14 -15.90
CA GLU A 179 7.63 -7.41 -16.76
C GLU A 179 7.23 -6.08 -16.11
N VAL A 180 8.15 -5.11 -16.18
CA VAL A 180 8.04 -3.79 -15.56
C VAL A 180 7.32 -2.73 -16.42
N GLY A 181 6.71 -3.12 -17.53
CA GLY A 181 5.91 -2.22 -18.35
C GLY A 181 4.85 -2.93 -19.19
N GLU A 182 3.69 -2.28 -19.37
CA GLU A 182 2.65 -2.70 -20.31
C GLU A 182 2.40 -1.55 -21.29
N LYS A 183 2.62 -1.77 -22.60
CA LYS A 183 2.07 -0.85 -23.60
C LYS A 183 0.62 -1.24 -23.86
N TRP A 184 -0.30 -0.29 -23.65
CA TRP A 184 -1.57 -0.31 -24.38
C TRP A 184 -1.21 -0.27 -25.86
N ASP A 185 -1.53 -1.35 -26.56
CA ASP A 185 -1.24 -1.43 -27.97
C ASP A 185 -2.56 -1.25 -28.71
N PHE A 186 -2.54 -0.44 -29.77
CA PHE A 186 -3.71 -0.14 -30.58
C PHE A 186 -3.33 -0.40 -32.03
N ASP A 187 -4.20 -1.06 -32.79
CA ASP A 187 -3.99 -1.20 -34.22
C ASP A 187 -4.11 0.17 -34.93
N GLU A 188 -3.77 0.18 -36.22
CA GLU A 188 -3.87 1.37 -37.09
C GLU A 188 -5.28 1.99 -37.16
N ASN A 189 -6.30 1.26 -36.70
CA ASN A 189 -7.69 1.70 -36.66
C ASN A 189 -8.14 2.17 -35.26
N GLY A 190 -7.21 2.21 -34.30
CA GLY A 190 -7.49 2.60 -32.91
C GLY A 190 -8.19 1.52 -32.08
N ASN A 191 -8.23 0.26 -32.54
CA ASN A 191 -8.74 -0.84 -31.72
C ASN A 191 -7.67 -1.30 -30.74
N LYS A 192 -8.05 -1.51 -29.48
CA LYS A 192 -7.15 -2.08 -28.48
C LYS A 192 -6.73 -3.50 -28.88
N ILE A 193 -5.43 -3.72 -29.05
CA ILE A 193 -4.81 -5.02 -29.30
C ILE A 193 -4.09 -5.52 -28.04
N GLU A 194 -3.57 -6.75 -28.11
CA GLU A 194 -2.92 -7.41 -26.97
C GLU A 194 -1.67 -6.63 -26.53
N ALA A 195 -1.67 -6.17 -25.28
CA ALA A 195 -0.55 -5.45 -24.70
C ALA A 195 0.67 -6.35 -24.60
N LYS A 196 1.80 -5.91 -25.17
CA LYS A 196 3.08 -6.59 -25.01
C LYS A 196 3.66 -6.24 -23.63
N SER A 197 3.91 -7.26 -22.81
CA SER A 197 4.69 -7.13 -21.57
C SER A 197 6.14 -6.76 -21.90
N LEU A 198 6.67 -5.72 -21.25
CA LEU A 198 7.99 -5.15 -21.49
C LEU A 198 8.90 -5.34 -20.29
N GLU A 199 10.18 -5.61 -20.54
CA GLU A 199 11.23 -5.64 -19.52
C GLU A 199 12.00 -4.31 -19.50
N LEU A 200 12.90 -4.11 -18.54
CA LEU A 200 13.73 -2.89 -18.44
C LEU A 200 14.49 -2.57 -19.74
N LYS A 201 14.99 -3.59 -20.45
CA LYS A 201 15.72 -3.43 -21.72
C LYS A 201 14.85 -2.81 -22.84
N ASP A 202 13.53 -2.89 -22.70
CA ASP A 202 12.56 -2.38 -23.68
C ASP A 202 12.05 -0.98 -23.28
N GLN A 203 12.49 -0.44 -22.13
CA GLN A 203 12.08 0.86 -21.60
C GLN A 203 13.20 1.90 -21.73
N THR A 204 12.87 3.05 -22.32
CA THR A 204 13.79 4.20 -22.41
C THR A 204 14.05 4.78 -21.01
N GLY A 205 15.31 5.12 -20.71
CA GLY A 205 15.69 5.73 -19.43
C GLY A 205 16.08 4.73 -18.34
N PHE A 206 16.07 3.43 -18.63
CA PHE A 206 16.54 2.36 -17.74
C PHE A 206 17.69 1.55 -18.35
N GLU A 207 18.39 2.11 -19.32
CA GLU A 207 19.46 1.41 -20.02
C GLU A 207 20.53 0.90 -19.06
N ASP A 208 20.73 1.56 -17.91
CA ASP A 208 21.75 1.22 -16.91
C ASP A 208 21.31 0.17 -15.89
N LEU A 209 20.08 -0.33 -15.99
CA LEU A 209 19.54 -1.37 -15.14
C LEU A 209 19.21 -2.64 -15.93
N TYR A 210 19.31 -3.79 -15.28
CA TYR A 210 18.75 -5.04 -15.78
C TYR A 210 18.16 -5.86 -14.64
N MET A 211 17.31 -6.83 -14.99
CA MET A 211 16.64 -7.69 -14.01
C MET A 211 16.86 -9.16 -14.33
N ASN A 212 17.28 -9.92 -13.32
CA ASN A 212 17.44 -11.37 -13.39
C ASN A 212 16.11 -12.09 -13.10
N ASP A 213 16.10 -13.42 -13.29
CA ASP A 213 14.98 -14.25 -12.84
C ASP A 213 14.89 -14.24 -11.31
N LEU A 214 13.69 -13.89 -10.83
CA LEU A 214 13.43 -13.71 -9.40
C LEU A 214 13.54 -15.02 -8.60
N VAL A 215 13.30 -16.18 -9.21
CA VAL A 215 13.40 -17.49 -8.54
C VAL A 215 14.86 -17.88 -8.35
N GLU A 216 15.71 -17.64 -9.35
CA GLU A 216 17.14 -17.91 -9.26
C GLU A 216 17.84 -16.99 -8.24
N ASP A 217 17.50 -15.71 -8.22
CA ASP A 217 18.05 -14.80 -7.22
C ASP A 217 17.50 -15.06 -5.82
N ALA A 218 16.24 -15.47 -5.68
CA ALA A 218 15.73 -15.93 -4.39
C ALA A 218 16.55 -17.11 -3.84
N LYS A 219 16.92 -18.11 -4.67
CA LYS A 219 17.80 -19.22 -4.25
C LYS A 219 19.18 -18.73 -3.79
N LYS A 220 19.72 -17.69 -4.44
CA LYS A 220 20.99 -17.08 -4.05
C LYS A 220 20.86 -16.40 -2.68
N TYR A 221 19.93 -15.46 -2.54
CA TYR A 221 19.85 -14.61 -1.36
C TYR A 221 19.27 -15.32 -0.14
N VAL A 222 18.40 -16.33 -0.29
CA VAL A 222 17.99 -17.16 0.85
C VAL A 222 19.19 -17.88 1.48
N LYS A 223 20.16 -18.33 0.67
CA LYS A 223 21.41 -18.92 1.19
C LYS A 223 22.29 -17.89 1.88
N GLU A 224 22.31 -16.65 1.41
CA GLU A 224 23.04 -15.55 2.05
C GLU A 224 22.39 -15.14 3.36
N MET A 225 21.07 -14.94 3.38
CA MET A 225 20.29 -14.62 4.59
C MET A 225 20.48 -15.67 5.70
N LYS A 226 20.49 -16.96 5.35
CA LYS A 226 20.78 -18.03 6.32
C LYS A 226 22.21 -17.94 6.88
N LYS A 227 23.20 -17.55 6.07
CA LYS A 227 24.57 -17.32 6.55
C LYS A 227 24.66 -16.09 7.46
N ASP A 228 23.85 -15.09 7.16
CA ASP A 228 23.71 -13.85 7.94
C ASP A 228 22.85 -14.04 9.21
N GLY A 229 22.37 -15.26 9.45
CA GLY A 229 21.72 -15.67 10.70
C GLY A 229 20.21 -15.49 10.71
N ALA A 230 19.55 -15.44 9.55
CA ALA A 230 18.09 -15.42 9.47
C ALA A 230 17.48 -16.69 10.09
N ASP A 231 16.56 -16.49 11.03
CA ASP A 231 15.78 -17.54 11.70
C ASP A 231 14.48 -17.84 10.95
N VAL A 232 13.87 -16.79 10.41
CA VAL A 232 12.64 -16.83 9.61
C VAL A 232 12.87 -16.02 8.35
N ILE A 233 12.45 -16.52 7.19
CA ILE A 233 12.56 -15.79 5.93
C ILE A 233 11.18 -15.56 5.32
N VAL A 234 10.83 -14.28 5.17
CA VAL A 234 9.65 -13.84 4.42
C VAL A 234 10.12 -13.26 3.09
N ALA A 235 9.69 -13.87 1.99
CA ALA A 235 9.83 -13.26 0.67
C ALA A 235 8.67 -12.29 0.44
N VAL A 236 8.98 -11.02 0.29
CA VAL A 236 8.05 -9.98 -0.11
C VAL A 236 8.27 -9.77 -1.60
N ALA A 237 7.31 -10.19 -2.40
CA ALA A 237 7.52 -10.39 -3.83
C ALA A 237 6.40 -9.73 -4.63
N HIS A 238 6.77 -8.72 -5.42
CA HIS A 238 5.87 -8.09 -6.37
C HIS A 238 5.72 -8.98 -7.62
N THR A 239 4.99 -10.08 -7.46
CA THR A 239 4.64 -11.04 -8.50
C THR A 239 3.38 -11.76 -8.06
N GLY A 240 2.53 -12.11 -9.01
CA GLY A 240 1.30 -12.83 -8.75
C GLY A 240 1.43 -14.35 -8.84
N GLU A 241 0.35 -15.04 -8.48
CA GLU A 241 0.14 -16.45 -8.83
C GLU A 241 0.05 -16.64 -10.36
N LYS A 242 0.70 -17.69 -10.86
CA LYS A 242 0.63 -18.10 -12.26
C LYS A 242 -0.80 -18.46 -12.65
N THR A 243 -1.33 -17.78 -13.67
CA THR A 243 -2.66 -18.09 -14.21
C THR A 243 -2.59 -19.17 -15.29
N LYS A 244 -3.72 -19.82 -15.57
CA LYS A 244 -3.82 -20.89 -16.60
C LYS A 244 -3.50 -20.39 -18.03
N LYS A 245 -3.68 -19.10 -18.29
CA LYS A 245 -3.34 -18.41 -19.54
C LYS A 245 -2.50 -17.18 -19.17
N PRO A 246 -1.18 -17.31 -19.05
CA PRO A 246 -0.34 -16.27 -18.48
C PRO A 246 -0.29 -15.06 -19.41
N LYS A 247 -0.92 -13.95 -19.00
CA LYS A 247 -0.69 -12.61 -19.55
C LYS A 247 0.67 -12.05 -19.07
N HIS A 248 1.06 -12.43 -17.85
CA HIS A 248 2.33 -12.08 -17.20
C HIS A 248 3.11 -13.36 -16.90
N PRO A 249 4.07 -13.76 -17.76
CA PRO A 249 4.85 -14.98 -17.51
C PRO A 249 5.73 -14.88 -16.27
N GLY A 250 6.08 -13.67 -15.83
CA GLY A 250 6.75 -13.41 -14.55
C GLY A 250 5.90 -13.58 -13.29
N ASN A 251 4.62 -13.93 -13.40
CA ASN A 251 3.84 -14.40 -12.24
C ASN A 251 4.29 -15.80 -11.81
N ARG A 252 5.15 -15.86 -10.79
CA ARG A 252 5.93 -17.04 -10.42
C ARG A 252 5.86 -17.41 -8.93
N ILE A 253 4.83 -16.99 -8.19
CA ILE A 253 4.67 -17.31 -6.76
C ILE A 253 4.75 -18.81 -6.47
N GLN A 254 4.12 -19.67 -7.30
CA GLN A 254 4.22 -21.12 -7.15
C GLN A 254 5.65 -21.63 -7.30
N ASP A 255 6.42 -21.03 -8.21
CA ASP A 255 7.80 -21.44 -8.42
C ASP A 255 8.72 -20.97 -7.31
N LEU A 256 8.49 -19.77 -6.76
CA LEU A 256 9.15 -19.33 -5.53
C LEU A 256 8.86 -20.31 -4.39
N ALA A 257 7.58 -20.56 -4.12
CA ALA A 257 7.14 -21.38 -2.98
C ALA A 257 7.59 -22.85 -3.10
N THR A 258 7.69 -23.39 -4.32
CA THR A 258 8.01 -24.81 -4.52
C THR A 258 9.49 -25.08 -4.82
N GLN A 259 10.22 -24.11 -5.37
CA GLN A 259 11.60 -24.33 -5.84
C GLN A 259 12.68 -23.65 -4.99
N VAL A 260 12.31 -22.76 -4.07
CA VAL A 260 13.26 -22.07 -3.18
C VAL A 260 13.13 -22.62 -1.77
N GLU A 261 14.16 -23.36 -1.35
CA GLU A 261 14.22 -23.95 -0.01
C GLU A 261 14.57 -22.92 1.05
N GLY A 262 13.90 -22.96 2.22
CA GLY A 262 14.15 -22.03 3.32
C GLY A 262 13.33 -20.75 3.35
N ILE A 263 12.38 -20.55 2.43
CA ILE A 263 11.37 -19.48 2.58
C ILE A 263 10.27 -20.00 3.52
N ASP A 264 9.90 -19.21 4.53
CA ASP A 264 8.82 -19.56 5.44
C ASP A 264 7.46 -19.06 4.97
N ALA A 265 7.40 -17.84 4.47
CA ALA A 265 6.19 -17.25 3.92
C ALA A 265 6.50 -16.35 2.72
N ILE A 266 5.49 -16.15 1.87
CA ILE A 266 5.53 -15.19 0.77
C ILE A 266 4.38 -14.20 0.93
N VAL A 267 4.70 -12.92 0.90
CA VAL A 267 3.74 -11.83 0.64
C VAL A 267 3.80 -11.55 -0.85
N ALA A 268 2.71 -11.86 -1.56
CA ALA A 268 2.54 -11.59 -2.98
C ALA A 268 1.91 -10.22 -3.22
N GLY A 269 1.91 -9.80 -4.48
CA GLY A 269 1.28 -8.59 -5.00
C GLY A 269 0.94 -8.75 -6.48
N HIS A 270 0.79 -7.63 -7.20
CA HIS A 270 0.65 -7.55 -8.67
C HIS A 270 -0.70 -8.03 -9.24
N ASN A 271 -1.26 -9.14 -8.72
CA ASN A 271 -2.50 -9.70 -9.26
C ASN A 271 -3.76 -9.00 -8.73
N HIS A 272 -3.63 -8.17 -7.70
CA HIS A 272 -4.74 -7.49 -7.02
C HIS A 272 -5.80 -8.46 -6.45
N VAL A 273 -5.38 -9.63 -5.97
CA VAL A 273 -6.26 -10.66 -5.41
C VAL A 273 -6.11 -10.77 -3.90
N GLN A 274 -7.18 -11.24 -3.25
CA GLN A 274 -7.18 -11.47 -1.81
C GLN A 274 -6.87 -12.95 -1.53
N ILE A 275 -5.68 -13.23 -1.01
CA ILE A 275 -5.27 -14.55 -0.56
C ILE A 275 -5.04 -14.49 0.94
N LYS A 276 -5.98 -15.06 1.71
CA LYS A 276 -5.84 -15.23 3.17
C LYS A 276 -4.61 -16.07 3.51
N GLN A 277 -4.58 -17.29 2.97
CA GLN A 277 -3.48 -18.22 3.06
C GLN A 277 -3.59 -19.25 1.94
N HIS A 278 -2.49 -19.55 1.29
CA HIS A 278 -2.31 -20.73 0.44
C HIS A 278 -1.07 -21.50 0.91
N ASP A 279 -1.22 -22.80 1.16
CA ASP A 279 -0.12 -23.68 1.55
C ASP A 279 0.51 -24.35 0.33
N TYR A 280 1.80 -24.10 0.12
CA TYR A 280 2.63 -24.84 -0.84
C TYR A 280 3.61 -25.74 -0.09
N THR A 281 4.16 -26.73 -0.79
CA THR A 281 5.24 -27.58 -0.28
C THR A 281 6.41 -27.51 -1.24
N ASN A 282 7.60 -27.17 -0.73
CA ASN A 282 8.80 -27.11 -1.53
C ASN A 282 9.42 -28.49 -1.77
N LYS A 283 10.47 -28.55 -2.60
CA LYS A 283 11.17 -29.80 -2.93
C LYS A 283 11.81 -30.51 -1.73
N ALA A 284 12.11 -29.79 -0.65
CA ALA A 284 12.60 -30.35 0.61
C ALA A 284 11.47 -30.86 1.53
N GLY A 285 10.20 -30.71 1.14
CA GLY A 285 9.04 -31.10 1.94
C GLY A 285 8.63 -30.05 2.98
N GLU A 286 9.25 -28.87 2.97
CA GLU A 286 8.91 -27.77 3.87
C GLU A 286 7.65 -27.07 3.35
N LYS A 287 6.73 -26.73 4.26
CA LYS A 287 5.57 -25.91 3.92
C LYS A 287 5.99 -24.46 3.69
N VAL A 288 5.37 -23.77 2.75
CA VAL A 288 5.50 -22.32 2.53
C VAL A 288 4.09 -21.74 2.44
N ILE A 289 3.78 -20.73 3.26
CA ILE A 289 2.47 -20.07 3.20
C ILE A 289 2.54 -18.83 2.33
N VAL A 290 1.48 -18.54 1.58
CA VAL A 290 1.38 -17.39 0.67
C VAL A 290 0.16 -16.57 1.04
N THR A 291 0.31 -15.25 1.06
CA THR A 291 -0.78 -14.27 1.25
C THR A 291 -0.66 -13.11 0.28
N GLU A 292 -1.79 -12.49 -0.07
CA GLU A 292 -1.87 -11.30 -0.91
C GLU A 292 -3.02 -10.42 -0.38
N PRO A 293 -2.75 -9.18 0.07
CA PRO A 293 -3.77 -8.32 0.67
C PRO A 293 -4.54 -7.47 -0.35
N GLY A 294 -4.81 -8.01 -1.55
CA GLY A 294 -5.60 -7.31 -2.56
C GLY A 294 -4.87 -6.11 -3.16
N LYS A 295 -5.46 -4.92 -3.07
CA LYS A 295 -4.93 -3.67 -3.62
C LYS A 295 -5.53 -2.46 -2.92
N HIS A 296 -4.99 -1.28 -3.18
CA HIS A 296 -5.52 0.04 -2.78
C HIS A 296 -5.79 0.15 -1.27
N GLY A 297 -5.06 -0.63 -0.47
CA GLY A 297 -5.26 -0.72 0.96
C GLY A 297 -6.59 -1.33 1.40
N ASP A 298 -7.25 -2.14 0.55
CA ASP A 298 -8.47 -2.87 0.89
C ASP A 298 -8.25 -3.85 2.05
N CYS A 299 -7.04 -4.40 2.17
CA CYS A 299 -6.67 -5.32 3.22
C CYS A 299 -5.23 -5.09 3.72
N VAL A 300 -4.95 -5.68 4.89
CA VAL A 300 -3.60 -5.89 5.42
C VAL A 300 -3.42 -7.38 5.69
N SER A 301 -2.38 -7.99 5.16
CA SER A 301 -2.01 -9.37 5.51
C SER A 301 -1.42 -9.39 6.91
N LYS A 302 -1.82 -10.36 7.73
CA LYS A 302 -1.24 -10.64 9.04
C LYS A 302 -0.70 -12.05 9.06
N ILE A 303 0.62 -12.18 9.09
CA ILE A 303 1.32 -13.45 9.19
C ILE A 303 1.79 -13.61 10.63
N ASN A 304 1.54 -14.77 11.22
CA ASN A 304 2.03 -15.14 12.54
C ASN A 304 2.96 -16.35 12.42
N PHE A 305 4.10 -16.27 13.09
CA PHE A 305 5.03 -17.39 13.26
C PHE A 305 5.16 -17.69 14.74
N LYS A 306 4.92 -18.95 15.10
CA LYS A 306 5.26 -19.49 16.42
C LYS A 306 6.59 -20.21 16.32
N LEU A 307 7.52 -19.84 17.18
CA LEU A 307 8.87 -20.38 17.21
C LEU A 307 9.16 -21.07 18.53
N GLU A 308 9.86 -22.20 18.44
CA GLU A 308 10.52 -22.83 19.58
C GLU A 308 12.00 -22.47 19.60
N LYS A 309 12.50 -22.17 20.79
CA LYS A 309 13.94 -21.93 20.99
C LYS A 309 14.67 -23.26 21.17
N GLU A 310 15.52 -23.60 20.20
CA GLU A 310 16.40 -24.78 20.24
C GLU A 310 17.85 -24.33 20.48
N LYS A 311 18.25 -24.27 21.76
CA LYS A 311 19.55 -23.71 22.20
C LYS A 311 19.72 -22.25 21.76
N ASP A 312 20.59 -22.01 20.78
CA ASP A 312 20.92 -20.69 20.22
C ASP A 312 20.20 -20.42 18.90
N ASN A 313 19.38 -21.36 18.41
CA ASN A 313 18.63 -21.23 17.15
C ASN A 313 17.12 -21.17 17.42
N TRP A 314 16.39 -20.62 16.46
CA TRP A 314 14.93 -20.66 16.44
C TRP A 314 14.42 -21.62 15.38
N LYS A 315 13.28 -22.23 15.66
CA LYS A 315 12.59 -23.11 14.73
C LYS A 315 11.12 -22.73 14.65
N VAL A 316 10.64 -22.48 13.42
CA VAL A 316 9.21 -22.30 13.15
C VAL A 316 8.49 -23.62 13.37
N VAL A 317 7.58 -23.65 14.34
CA VAL A 317 6.76 -24.83 14.66
C VAL A 317 5.33 -24.69 14.16
N GLU A 318 4.86 -23.44 14.01
CA GLU A 318 3.55 -23.12 13.45
C GLU A 318 3.65 -21.81 12.69
N LYS A 319 2.92 -21.72 11.58
CA LYS A 319 2.77 -20.49 10.81
C LYS A 319 1.38 -20.40 10.20
N SER A 320 0.84 -19.21 10.18
CA SER A 320 -0.46 -18.92 9.58
C SER A 320 -0.51 -17.50 9.04
N SER A 321 -1.43 -17.26 8.10
CA SER A 321 -1.75 -15.93 7.61
C SER A 321 -3.26 -15.76 7.45
N ASP A 322 -3.72 -14.53 7.65
CA ASP A 322 -5.06 -14.07 7.26
C ASP A 322 -4.95 -12.65 6.70
N ILE A 323 -6.04 -12.13 6.14
CA ILE A 323 -6.14 -10.73 5.75
C ILE A 323 -7.17 -10.02 6.63
N LYS A 324 -6.81 -8.83 7.10
CA LYS A 324 -7.73 -7.89 7.74
C LYS A 324 -8.30 -6.96 6.69
N GLN A 325 -9.60 -7.06 6.43
CA GLN A 325 -10.34 -6.07 5.64
C GLN A 325 -10.29 -4.70 6.32
N ILE A 326 -10.00 -3.67 5.53
CA ILE A 326 -10.03 -2.26 5.94
C ILE A 326 -11.30 -1.65 5.34
N GLU A 327 -12.22 -1.22 6.20
CA GLU A 327 -13.42 -0.51 5.75
C GLU A 327 -13.01 0.90 5.30
N GLN A 328 -13.03 1.14 4.00
CA GLN A 328 -12.74 2.45 3.45
C GLN A 328 -14.04 3.24 3.22
N PRO A 329 -14.08 4.54 3.55
CA PRO A 329 -15.19 5.38 3.15
C PRO A 329 -15.25 5.50 1.61
N PRO A 330 -16.43 5.68 1.00
CA PRO A 330 -16.62 5.70 -0.45
C PRO A 330 -16.13 7.00 -1.13
N LEU A 331 -15.01 7.57 -0.66
CA LEU A 331 -14.51 8.90 -0.99
C LEU A 331 -14.30 9.05 -2.49
N THR A 332 -13.56 8.13 -3.11
CA THR A 332 -13.20 8.20 -4.53
C THR A 332 -14.43 8.09 -5.41
N LYS A 333 -15.26 7.07 -5.18
CA LYS A 333 -16.52 6.86 -5.91
C LYS A 333 -17.45 8.07 -5.80
N ASN A 334 -17.55 8.67 -4.62
CA ASN A 334 -18.38 9.87 -4.45
C ASN A 334 -17.68 11.14 -4.98
N GLY A 335 -16.36 11.16 -5.07
CA GLY A 335 -15.57 12.19 -5.75
C GLY A 335 -15.79 12.18 -7.26
N GLU A 336 -15.77 11.01 -7.90
CA GLU A 336 -16.14 10.84 -9.31
C GLU A 336 -17.55 11.36 -9.57
N LYS A 337 -18.52 10.93 -8.76
CA LYS A 337 -19.91 11.41 -8.82
C LYS A 337 -20.04 12.90 -8.57
N PHE A 338 -19.20 13.48 -7.71
CA PHE A 338 -19.15 14.92 -7.48
C PHE A 338 -18.77 15.62 -8.78
N PHE A 339 -17.66 15.23 -9.40
CA PHE A 339 -17.21 15.85 -10.65
C PHE A 339 -18.16 15.59 -11.81
N GLU A 340 -18.74 14.40 -11.93
CA GLU A 340 -19.80 14.11 -12.89
C GLU A 340 -20.98 15.07 -12.71
N GLY A 341 -21.45 15.27 -11.48
CA GLY A 341 -22.52 16.21 -11.16
C GLY A 341 -22.18 17.67 -11.51
N ILE A 342 -20.91 18.08 -11.34
CA ILE A 342 -20.45 19.43 -11.69
C ILE A 342 -20.33 19.62 -13.22
N PHE A 343 -19.72 18.67 -13.92
CA PHE A 343 -19.46 18.79 -15.36
C PHE A 343 -20.70 18.57 -16.23
N THR A 344 -21.78 18.00 -15.67
CA THR A 344 -23.07 17.82 -16.35
C THR A 344 -24.05 18.97 -16.15
N ILE A 345 -23.67 20.04 -15.43
CA ILE A 345 -24.51 21.23 -15.28
C ILE A 345 -24.80 21.83 -16.67
N ASP A 346 -26.09 22.10 -16.94
CA ASP A 346 -26.53 22.74 -18.18
C ASP A 346 -25.87 24.12 -18.35
N GLU A 347 -25.39 24.43 -19.56
CA GLU A 347 -24.72 25.70 -19.86
C GLU A 347 -25.63 26.92 -19.68
N ASN A 348 -26.94 26.73 -19.75
CA ASN A 348 -27.96 27.76 -19.55
C ASN A 348 -28.49 27.78 -18.10
N ALA A 349 -28.00 26.90 -17.22
CA ALA A 349 -28.38 26.90 -15.82
C ALA A 349 -27.99 28.24 -15.19
N LYS A 350 -28.97 28.91 -14.56
CA LYS A 350 -28.73 30.14 -13.80
C LYS A 350 -28.49 29.86 -12.32
N GLU A 351 -29.09 28.80 -11.81
CA GLU A 351 -29.00 28.35 -10.42
C GLU A 351 -29.06 26.82 -10.39
N ILE A 352 -28.31 26.22 -9.48
CA ILE A 352 -28.36 24.79 -9.15
C ILE A 352 -28.56 24.63 -7.64
N SER A 353 -28.90 23.41 -7.22
CA SER A 353 -28.77 22.99 -5.82
C SER A 353 -27.89 21.75 -5.76
N LEU A 354 -26.91 21.75 -4.84
CA LEU A 354 -25.96 20.65 -4.71
C LEU A 354 -26.68 19.32 -4.42
N SER A 355 -27.73 19.33 -3.60
CA SER A 355 -28.50 18.12 -3.27
C SER A 355 -29.15 17.47 -4.49
N LYS A 356 -29.41 18.22 -5.57
CA LYS A 356 -30.02 17.73 -6.80
C LYS A 356 -29.00 17.14 -7.78
N ILE A 357 -27.77 17.62 -7.76
CA ILE A 357 -26.72 17.20 -8.71
C ILE A 357 -25.76 16.15 -8.12
N MET A 358 -25.65 16.07 -6.79
CA MET A 358 -24.80 15.09 -6.12
C MET A 358 -25.49 13.71 -6.09
N GLN A 359 -24.89 12.74 -6.80
CA GLN A 359 -25.43 11.37 -6.91
C GLN A 359 -25.04 10.43 -5.75
N PHE A 360 -24.91 10.98 -4.55
CA PHE A 360 -24.60 10.24 -3.33
C PHE A 360 -25.31 10.87 -2.13
N LYS A 361 -25.51 10.09 -1.08
CA LYS A 361 -26.20 10.55 0.13
C LYS A 361 -25.24 11.37 0.99
N TRP A 362 -25.73 12.50 1.49
CA TRP A 362 -25.05 13.37 2.44
C TRP A 362 -26.12 14.16 3.21
N ASP A 363 -25.81 14.56 4.45
CA ASP A 363 -26.69 15.38 5.29
C ASP A 363 -26.09 16.75 5.64
N LYS A 364 -24.78 16.89 5.47
CA LYS A 364 -24.03 18.11 5.73
C LYS A 364 -22.75 18.14 4.89
N ALA A 365 -22.34 19.31 4.46
CA ALA A 365 -21.02 19.52 3.88
C ALA A 365 -20.32 20.73 4.51
N TYR A 366 -19.00 20.68 4.57
CA TYR A 366 -18.16 21.76 5.05
C TYR A 366 -17.30 22.28 3.90
N TYR A 367 -17.46 23.55 3.58
CA TYR A 367 -16.50 24.29 2.75
C TYR A 367 -15.52 25.00 3.66
N PHE A 368 -14.22 24.86 3.40
CA PHE A 368 -13.17 25.49 4.17
C PHE A 368 -12.52 26.62 3.37
N LYS A 369 -12.39 27.79 4.00
CA LYS A 369 -11.57 28.89 3.50
C LYS A 369 -10.11 28.46 3.56
N THR A 370 -9.43 28.53 2.42
CA THR A 370 -8.00 28.22 2.32
C THR A 370 -7.18 29.51 2.31
N PRO A 371 -5.94 29.52 2.85
CA PRO A 371 -5.21 28.36 3.36
C PRO A 371 -5.74 27.86 4.72
N ILE A 372 -5.62 26.56 4.98
CA ILE A 372 -6.07 25.92 6.23
C ILE A 372 -5.18 24.71 6.59
N SER A 373 -5.00 24.42 7.88
CA SER A 373 -4.27 23.23 8.30
C SER A 373 -5.15 21.96 8.27
N LYS A 374 -4.52 20.79 8.16
CA LYS A 374 -5.24 19.52 8.29
C LYS A 374 -5.88 19.35 9.67
N GLU A 375 -5.25 19.83 10.73
CA GLU A 375 -5.76 19.75 12.10
C GLU A 375 -7.07 20.51 12.25
N GLU A 376 -7.16 21.72 11.69
CA GLU A 376 -8.39 22.52 11.71
C GLU A 376 -9.53 21.81 10.95
N VAL A 377 -9.21 21.20 9.80
CA VAL A 377 -10.20 20.40 9.03
C VAL A 377 -10.69 19.22 9.86
N TYR A 378 -9.79 18.42 10.44
CA TYR A 378 -10.18 17.26 11.25
C TYR A 378 -10.92 17.64 12.52
N GLU A 379 -10.54 18.73 13.19
CA GLU A 379 -11.23 19.22 14.40
C GLU A 379 -12.67 19.62 14.07
N LYS A 380 -12.87 20.35 12.96
CA LYS A 380 -14.23 20.76 12.53
C LYS A 380 -15.07 19.58 12.08
N VAL A 381 -14.46 18.60 11.41
CA VAL A 381 -15.17 17.41 10.93
C VAL A 381 -15.47 16.43 12.06
N GLY A 382 -14.58 16.33 13.06
CA GLY A 382 -14.70 15.38 14.17
C GLY A 382 -14.38 13.92 13.78
N TYR A 383 -13.90 13.70 12.55
CA TYR A 383 -13.54 12.39 12.01
C TYR A 383 -12.26 12.54 11.19
N LYS A 384 -11.39 11.53 11.21
CA LYS A 384 -10.17 11.46 10.38
C LYS A 384 -10.33 10.27 9.43
N TRP A 385 -10.14 10.50 8.12
CA TRP A 385 -10.60 9.56 7.07
C TRP A 385 -9.64 9.39 5.90
N LYS A 386 -8.65 10.27 5.78
CA LYS A 386 -7.57 10.18 4.79
C LYS A 386 -6.40 11.01 5.30
N SER A 387 -5.17 10.74 4.87
CA SER A 387 -4.05 11.66 5.08
C SER A 387 -4.27 12.94 4.25
N LEU A 388 -4.32 14.10 4.91
CA LEU A 388 -4.36 15.41 4.26
C LEU A 388 -2.97 16.04 4.31
N ALA A 389 -2.63 16.87 3.33
CA ALA A 389 -1.43 17.71 3.39
C ALA A 389 -1.47 18.58 4.66
N ASP A 390 -0.31 18.74 5.33
CA ASP A 390 -0.19 19.51 6.58
C ASP A 390 -0.83 20.90 6.47
N ASN A 391 -0.58 21.57 5.33
CA ASN A 391 -1.21 22.83 4.97
C ASN A 391 -1.83 22.73 3.58
N ILE A 392 -3.10 23.08 3.48
CA ILE A 392 -3.84 23.22 2.23
C ILE A 392 -3.71 24.67 1.81
N ASP A 393 -3.08 24.94 0.66
CA ASP A 393 -2.77 26.30 0.22
C ASP A 393 -3.99 27.05 -0.36
N GLU A 394 -3.85 28.36 -0.55
CA GLU A 394 -4.91 29.28 -0.99
C GLU A 394 -5.51 28.95 -2.38
N ASN A 395 -4.78 28.22 -3.23
CA ASN A 395 -5.24 27.82 -4.56
C ASN A 395 -6.09 26.54 -4.52
N MET A 396 -6.14 25.86 -3.38
CA MET A 396 -6.88 24.63 -3.21
C MET A 396 -8.34 24.90 -2.81
N LEU A 397 -9.26 24.15 -3.39
CA LEU A 397 -10.63 23.98 -2.93
C LEU A 397 -10.67 22.83 -1.93
N GLN A 398 -11.17 23.08 -0.72
CA GLN A 398 -11.36 22.06 0.31
C GLN A 398 -12.85 21.95 0.71
N LEU A 399 -13.50 20.85 0.33
CA LEU A 399 -14.92 20.57 0.57
C LEU A 399 -15.09 19.13 1.08
N VAL A 400 -15.83 18.97 2.18
CA VAL A 400 -16.04 17.68 2.85
C VAL A 400 -17.52 17.39 3.02
N PHE A 401 -18.03 16.30 2.47
CA PHE A 401 -19.41 15.85 2.64
C PHE A 401 -19.50 14.75 3.70
N MET A 402 -20.53 14.84 4.53
CA MET A 402 -20.82 13.95 5.66
C MET A 402 -22.13 13.20 5.45
N GLU A 403 -22.17 11.95 5.94
CA GLU A 403 -23.41 11.22 6.23
C GLU A 403 -23.33 10.72 7.69
N GLY A 404 -24.14 11.32 8.57
CA GLY A 404 -24.01 11.16 10.00
C GLY A 404 -22.65 11.68 10.49
N GLU A 405 -21.87 10.79 11.11
CA GLU A 405 -20.51 11.08 11.59
C GLU A 405 -19.42 10.63 10.61
N LYS A 406 -19.80 10.01 9.48
CA LYS A 406 -18.84 9.50 8.48
C LYS A 406 -18.62 10.52 7.38
N VAL A 407 -17.36 10.69 6.97
CA VAL A 407 -17.04 11.41 5.73
C VAL A 407 -17.34 10.50 4.55
N VAL A 408 -18.14 11.01 3.61
CA VAL A 408 -18.57 10.25 2.42
C VAL A 408 -17.96 10.80 1.14
N CYS A 409 -17.47 12.04 1.12
CA CYS A 409 -16.73 12.60 -0.01
C CYS A 409 -15.79 13.70 0.48
N ASN A 410 -14.58 13.76 -0.07
CA ASN A 410 -13.66 14.89 0.15
C ASN A 410 -13.11 15.37 -1.18
N ILE A 411 -13.32 16.64 -1.49
CA ILE A 411 -12.72 17.34 -2.61
C ILE A 411 -11.59 18.23 -2.08
N SER A 412 -10.37 17.96 -2.53
CA SER A 412 -9.15 18.73 -2.20
C SER A 412 -8.36 18.91 -3.49
N VAL A 413 -8.70 19.93 -4.28
CA VAL A 413 -8.15 20.09 -5.64
C VAL A 413 -7.72 21.51 -5.92
N ASP A 414 -6.75 21.68 -6.83
CA ASP A 414 -6.31 23.01 -7.27
C ASP A 414 -7.40 23.64 -8.17
N LYS A 415 -7.90 24.80 -7.75
CA LYS A 415 -8.97 25.53 -8.43
C LYS A 415 -8.58 25.98 -9.83
N ASN A 416 -7.30 26.26 -10.06
CA ASN A 416 -6.78 26.70 -11.35
C ASN A 416 -6.61 25.53 -12.31
N LEU A 417 -6.23 24.36 -11.79
CA LEU A 417 -6.10 23.13 -12.58
C LEU A 417 -7.48 22.60 -13.01
N PHE A 418 -8.43 22.54 -12.07
CA PHE A 418 -9.78 22.03 -12.33
C PHE A 418 -10.76 23.09 -12.84
N LYS A 419 -10.33 24.36 -12.88
CA LYS A 419 -11.11 25.51 -13.35
C LYS A 419 -12.48 25.61 -12.65
N PHE A 420 -12.50 25.27 -11.36
CA PHE A 420 -13.72 25.14 -10.56
C PHE A 420 -13.52 25.73 -9.15
N ASP A 421 -14.50 26.51 -8.68
CA ASP A 421 -14.53 27.02 -7.29
C ASP A 421 -15.96 27.31 -6.80
N LEU A 422 -16.13 27.29 -5.48
CA LEU A 422 -17.34 27.75 -4.77
C LEU A 422 -17.02 29.08 -4.07
N LYS A 423 -17.93 30.04 -4.17
CA LYS A 423 -17.81 31.38 -3.57
C LYS A 423 -18.94 31.63 -2.58
N PHE A 424 -18.57 32.15 -1.41
CA PHE A 424 -19.47 32.53 -0.32
C PHE A 424 -19.21 33.97 0.10
N ASP A 425 -20.19 34.63 0.68
CA ASP A 425 -20.01 35.93 1.31
C ASP A 425 -19.28 35.77 2.66
N GLU A 426 -18.44 36.75 3.01
CA GLU A 426 -17.64 36.69 4.26
C GLU A 426 -18.51 36.56 5.52
N SER A 427 -19.75 37.07 5.51
CA SER A 427 -20.68 36.93 6.64
C SER A 427 -21.22 35.52 6.86
N GLU A 428 -20.98 34.60 5.93
CA GLU A 428 -21.46 33.21 6.01
C GLU A 428 -20.48 32.28 6.73
N TYR A 429 -19.25 32.72 6.95
CA TYR A 429 -18.22 31.92 7.58
C TYR A 429 -18.37 31.94 9.10
N GLU A 430 -18.37 30.76 9.69
CA GLU A 430 -18.12 30.55 11.11
C GLU A 430 -16.64 30.21 11.29
N GLY A 431 -15.83 31.24 11.55
CA GLY A 431 -14.37 31.11 11.50
C GLY A 431 -13.90 30.92 10.06
N ASN A 432 -13.29 29.76 9.75
CA ASN A 432 -12.82 29.42 8.41
C ASN A 432 -13.75 28.47 7.65
N THR A 433 -14.99 28.24 8.14
CA THR A 433 -15.87 27.21 7.58
C THR A 433 -17.25 27.74 7.25
N VAL A 434 -17.80 27.32 6.11
CA VAL A 434 -19.23 27.40 5.79
C VAL A 434 -19.83 26.01 5.87
N THR A 435 -20.96 25.87 6.57
CA THR A 435 -21.70 24.61 6.65
C THR A 435 -22.90 24.63 5.72
N ILE A 436 -22.94 23.67 4.80
CA ILE A 436 -23.96 23.51 3.78
C ILE A 436 -24.86 22.34 4.18
N TYR A 437 -26.17 22.53 4.10
CA TYR A 437 -27.18 21.51 4.35
C TYR A 437 -28.05 21.32 3.12
N PRO A 438 -28.31 20.07 2.70
CA PRO A 438 -29.10 19.79 1.51
C PRO A 438 -30.53 20.34 1.69
N ASN A 439 -31.04 21.00 0.64
CA ASN A 439 -32.37 21.62 0.60
C ASN A 439 -32.58 22.78 1.60
N LYS A 440 -31.53 23.30 2.24
CA LYS A 440 -31.61 24.43 3.18
C LYS A 440 -30.81 25.63 2.69
N ASN A 441 -29.51 25.44 2.45
CA ASN A 441 -28.60 26.49 1.99
C ASN A 441 -27.60 25.93 0.97
N ASP A 442 -28.06 25.06 0.08
CA ASP A 442 -27.24 24.38 -0.93
C ASP A 442 -27.47 24.91 -2.35
N LYS A 443 -28.05 26.10 -2.50
CA LYS A 443 -28.30 26.74 -3.79
C LYS A 443 -27.15 27.64 -4.19
N PHE A 444 -26.84 27.61 -5.49
CA PHE A 444 -25.74 28.38 -6.06
C PHE A 444 -26.12 28.94 -7.41
N LYS A 445 -25.82 30.23 -7.64
CA LYS A 445 -25.78 30.82 -8.97
C LYS A 445 -24.62 30.24 -9.75
N VAL A 446 -24.89 29.91 -11.01
CA VAL A 446 -23.91 29.33 -11.92
C VAL A 446 -23.31 30.42 -12.78
N GLN A 447 -21.98 30.48 -12.84
CA GLN A 447 -21.24 31.28 -13.79
C GLN A 447 -20.26 30.39 -14.55
N MET A 448 -20.55 30.16 -15.83
CA MET A 448 -19.65 29.40 -16.72
C MET A 448 -18.89 30.35 -17.65
N LYS A 449 -17.63 30.03 -17.91
CA LYS A 449 -16.91 30.57 -19.08
C LYS A 449 -16.51 29.39 -19.97
N ARG A 450 -16.83 29.50 -21.26
CA ARG A 450 -16.44 28.58 -22.31
C ARG A 450 -15.82 29.39 -23.45
N ASP A 451 -14.54 29.21 -23.70
CA ASP A 451 -13.93 29.50 -24.99
C ASP A 451 -13.26 28.23 -25.53
N LYS A 452 -12.59 28.30 -26.70
CA LYS A 452 -12.09 27.10 -27.39
C LYS A 452 -11.04 26.32 -26.58
N GLU A 453 -10.49 26.90 -25.51
CA GLU A 453 -9.37 26.33 -24.73
C GLU A 453 -9.62 26.33 -23.20
N ASP A 454 -10.60 27.06 -22.66
CA ASP A 454 -10.90 27.14 -21.22
C ASP A 454 -12.39 26.84 -20.93
N HIS A 455 -12.64 25.82 -20.11
CA HIS A 455 -13.94 25.53 -19.52
C HIS A 455 -13.85 25.73 -18.00
N SER A 456 -14.46 26.79 -17.48
CA SER A 456 -14.49 27.08 -16.05
C SER A 456 -15.91 27.22 -15.51
N ILE A 457 -16.12 26.71 -14.28
CA ILE A 457 -17.40 26.70 -13.58
C ILE A 457 -17.21 27.33 -12.20
N TYR A 458 -17.86 28.46 -11.96
CA TYR A 458 -17.88 29.11 -10.65
C TYR A 458 -19.29 29.09 -10.07
N LEU A 459 -19.41 28.58 -8.84
CA LEU A 459 -20.67 28.50 -8.11
C LEU A 459 -20.69 29.54 -7.00
N THR A 460 -21.57 30.53 -7.07
CA THR A 460 -21.71 31.55 -6.01
C THR A 460 -22.94 31.25 -5.18
N HIS A 461 -22.75 31.08 -3.88
CA HIS A 461 -23.83 30.73 -2.96
C HIS A 461 -24.98 31.74 -3.00
N THR A 462 -26.21 31.24 -2.92
CA THR A 462 -27.42 32.07 -2.78
C THR A 462 -28.03 31.86 -1.40
N LYS A 463 -28.09 32.96 -0.64
CA LYS A 463 -28.75 33.03 0.67
C LYS A 463 -30.24 32.76 0.61
#